data_AF-A0A4D9E0P5-F1
#
_entry.id   AF-A0A4D9E0P5-F1
#
_cell.length_a   1.000
_cell.length_b   1.000
_cell.length_c   1.000
_cell.angle_alpha   90.00
_cell.angle_beta   90.00
_cell.angle_gamma   90.00
#
_symmetry.space_group_name_H-M   'P 1'
#
loop_
_entity.id
_entity.type
_entity.pdbx_description
1 polymer ?
#
loop_
_entity_poly.entity_id
_entity_poly.type
_entity_poly.pdbx_seq_one_letter_code
_entity_poly.pdbx_strand_id
1 'polypeptide(L)'
;MGWYALLLFIPTFCSVAIFHSVGPLQVHTWAFVLQMSWQTLCHLGLHYREHYLQGAPCVRLTIALSSLMLQTQKVTSLALDIHEGKVTTAAEWGDGREPRLRALPLCSYLLFFPALLGGPLCSFRRFQVQIQGSCASRPAPPWRAAGQKCLRALALHLLRTAVRSCVAPLTDCTGFGCVYVMWRSALLVKLAYYSQWVLDEALLSAAGFGLELGHAPGAEAACGDLSDADIWTLETTNRIALFTRTWNKSTSRWLRRLVFQRSPAQPLLATFAFSAWWHGLHPGQVFGFLCWAAMVEADYRIHPFLRSLAKSWHTKVLYQALTWVQTQLIIAYITAAVEMRSFSALWLLGASYNSFFPLLYGVSLLWLVTRAKEKCV
;
A
#
# COMPACT_ATOMS: atom_id res chain seq x y z
N MET A 1 -8.79 -20.37 6.49
CA MET A 1 -9.07 -20.11 5.06
C MET A 1 -9.83 -21.23 4.35
N GLY A 2 -9.78 -22.49 4.81
CA GLY A 2 -10.54 -23.58 4.16
C GLY A 2 -10.08 -23.79 2.72
N TRP A 3 -11.01 -24.12 1.82
CA TRP A 3 -10.70 -24.33 0.39
C TRP A 3 -10.13 -23.07 -0.30
N TYR A 4 -10.40 -21.87 0.21
CA TYR A 4 -9.82 -20.63 -0.32
C TYR A 4 -8.29 -20.54 -0.15
N ALA A 5 -7.68 -21.40 0.68
CA ALA A 5 -6.21 -21.48 0.76
C ALA A 5 -5.57 -21.89 -0.57
N LEU A 6 -6.31 -22.61 -1.43
CA LEU A 6 -5.87 -22.95 -2.78
C LEU A 6 -5.60 -21.71 -3.64
N LEU A 7 -6.30 -20.59 -3.38
CA LEU A 7 -6.07 -19.33 -4.07
C LEU A 7 -4.68 -18.73 -3.81
N LEU A 8 -4.02 -19.15 -2.71
CA LEU A 8 -2.65 -18.77 -2.38
C LEU A 8 -1.65 -19.85 -2.81
N PHE A 9 -1.96 -21.13 -2.56
CA PHE A 9 -1.02 -22.21 -2.85
C PHE A 9 -0.76 -22.39 -4.34
N ILE A 10 -1.80 -22.34 -5.19
CA ILE A 10 -1.65 -22.47 -6.64
C ILE A 10 -0.66 -21.44 -7.21
N PRO A 11 -0.87 -20.12 -7.05
CA PRO A 11 0.06 -19.13 -7.58
C PRO A 11 1.43 -19.20 -6.91
N THR A 12 1.54 -19.64 -5.66
CA THR A 12 2.84 -19.89 -5.00
C THR A 12 3.65 -20.93 -5.77
N PHE A 13 3.09 -22.14 -5.93
CA PHE A 13 3.81 -23.25 -6.54
C PHE A 13 4.10 -23.00 -8.02
N CYS A 14 3.17 -22.38 -8.74
CA CYS A 14 3.42 -21.94 -10.11
C CYS A 14 4.55 -20.90 -10.20
N SER A 15 4.65 -19.97 -9.24
CA SER A 15 5.73 -18.97 -9.23
C SER A 15 7.09 -19.61 -8.92
N VAL A 16 7.14 -20.56 -8.00
CA VAL A 16 8.37 -21.31 -7.70
C VAL A 16 8.82 -22.12 -8.91
N ALA A 17 7.89 -22.74 -9.64
CA ALA A 17 8.20 -23.40 -10.90
C ALA A 17 8.79 -22.41 -11.92
N ILE A 18 8.19 -21.22 -12.09
CA ILE A 18 8.72 -20.16 -12.95
C ILE A 18 10.16 -19.77 -12.54
N PHE A 19 10.42 -19.60 -11.25
CA PHE A 19 11.75 -19.23 -10.73
C PHE A 19 12.85 -20.28 -11.02
N HIS A 20 12.47 -21.55 -11.21
CA HIS A 20 13.40 -22.62 -11.54
C HIS A 20 13.47 -22.94 -13.04
N SER A 21 12.41 -22.67 -13.79
CA SER A 21 12.30 -23.08 -15.21
C SER A 21 12.57 -21.95 -16.21
N VAL A 22 12.46 -20.69 -15.80
CA VAL A 22 12.59 -19.52 -16.70
C VAL A 22 13.90 -18.80 -16.44
N GLY A 23 14.57 -18.38 -17.52
CA GLY A 23 15.82 -17.61 -17.43
C GLY A 23 15.64 -16.25 -16.71
N PRO A 24 16.68 -15.70 -16.05
CA PRO A 24 16.60 -14.47 -15.26
C PRO A 24 16.04 -13.26 -16.02
N LEU A 25 16.32 -13.14 -17.32
CA LEU A 25 15.83 -12.03 -18.13
C LEU A 25 14.31 -12.02 -18.32
N GLN A 26 13.66 -13.19 -18.31
CA GLN A 26 12.23 -13.32 -18.57
C GLN A 26 11.40 -13.65 -17.32
N VAL A 27 12.06 -14.06 -16.23
CA VAL A 27 11.41 -14.53 -14.99
C VAL A 27 10.42 -13.50 -14.43
N HIS A 28 10.79 -12.21 -14.49
CA HIS A 28 9.95 -11.14 -13.98
C HIS A 28 8.64 -11.02 -14.77
N THR A 29 8.71 -11.01 -16.10
CA THR A 29 7.55 -10.90 -16.97
C THR A 29 6.58 -12.06 -16.75
N TRP A 30 7.08 -13.30 -16.74
CA TRP A 30 6.25 -14.49 -16.53
C TRP A 30 5.61 -14.52 -15.14
N ALA A 31 6.37 -14.22 -14.10
CA ALA A 31 5.84 -14.15 -12.74
C ALA A 31 4.80 -13.03 -12.59
N PHE A 32 5.03 -11.87 -13.20
CA PHE A 32 4.09 -10.75 -13.20
C PHE A 32 2.77 -11.12 -13.90
N VAL A 33 2.85 -11.67 -15.12
CA VAL A 33 1.67 -12.09 -15.88
C VAL A 33 0.87 -13.14 -15.12
N LEU A 34 1.52 -14.15 -14.55
CA LEU A 34 0.86 -15.18 -13.75
C LEU A 34 0.12 -14.55 -12.55
N GLN A 35 0.82 -13.76 -11.73
CA GLN A 35 0.25 -13.20 -10.50
C GLN A 35 -0.90 -12.23 -10.79
N MET A 36 -0.68 -11.28 -11.71
CA MET A 36 -1.71 -10.29 -12.03
C MET A 36 -2.91 -10.93 -12.73
N SER A 37 -2.72 -11.92 -13.60
CA SER A 37 -3.85 -12.63 -14.23
C SER A 37 -4.65 -13.41 -13.20
N TRP A 38 -3.98 -14.18 -12.34
CA TRP A 38 -4.63 -14.95 -11.27
C TRP A 38 -5.40 -14.05 -10.32
N GLN A 39 -4.79 -12.96 -9.85
CA GLN A 39 -5.42 -11.99 -8.97
C GLN A 39 -6.61 -11.30 -9.64
N THR A 40 -6.48 -10.91 -10.91
CA THR A 40 -7.57 -10.29 -11.69
C THR A 40 -8.74 -11.25 -11.83
N LEU A 41 -8.51 -12.52 -12.14
CA LEU A 41 -9.56 -13.54 -12.20
C LEU A 41 -10.27 -13.71 -10.84
N CYS A 42 -9.52 -13.70 -9.74
CA CYS A 42 -10.11 -13.79 -8.41
C CYS A 42 -10.95 -12.55 -8.05
N HIS A 43 -10.50 -11.35 -8.43
CA HIS A 43 -11.28 -10.11 -8.28
C HIS A 43 -12.55 -10.11 -9.14
N LEU A 44 -12.45 -10.55 -10.41
CA LEU A 44 -13.62 -10.71 -11.28
C LEU A 44 -14.62 -11.73 -10.71
N GLY A 45 -14.13 -12.83 -10.14
CA GLY A 45 -14.96 -13.80 -9.43
C GLY A 45 -15.68 -13.19 -8.21
N LEU A 46 -15.01 -12.31 -7.46
CA LEU A 46 -15.64 -11.54 -6.38
C LEU A 46 -16.71 -10.58 -6.93
N HIS A 47 -16.39 -9.84 -7.99
CA HIS A 47 -17.34 -8.91 -8.63
C HIS A 47 -18.60 -9.64 -9.08
N TYR A 48 -18.44 -10.78 -9.75
CA TYR A 48 -19.54 -11.62 -10.20
C TYR A 48 -20.42 -12.07 -9.02
N ARG A 49 -19.80 -12.51 -7.92
CA ARG A 49 -20.53 -12.96 -6.73
C ARG A 49 -21.32 -11.83 -6.06
N GLU A 50 -20.75 -10.64 -5.98
CA GLU A 50 -21.38 -9.50 -5.33
C GLU A 50 -22.48 -8.87 -6.19
N HIS A 51 -22.23 -8.67 -7.48
CA HIS A 51 -23.15 -7.93 -8.36
C HIS A 51 -24.21 -8.83 -8.99
N TYR A 52 -23.82 -10.02 -9.45
CA TYR A 52 -24.73 -10.91 -10.17
C TYR A 52 -25.43 -11.88 -9.23
N LEU A 53 -24.67 -12.56 -8.36
CA LEU A 53 -25.24 -13.53 -7.43
C LEU A 53 -25.84 -12.89 -6.17
N GLN A 54 -25.65 -11.58 -5.97
CA GLN A 54 -26.08 -10.83 -4.77
C GLN A 54 -25.69 -11.52 -3.44
N GLY A 55 -24.59 -12.27 -3.47
CA GLY A 55 -24.14 -13.05 -2.33
C GLY A 55 -23.45 -12.15 -1.30
N ALA A 56 -23.75 -12.35 -0.02
CA ALA A 56 -23.03 -11.66 1.05
C ALA A 56 -21.51 -11.89 0.94
N PRO A 57 -20.68 -10.86 1.19
CA PRO A 57 -19.23 -10.98 1.09
C PRO A 57 -18.70 -12.02 2.07
N CYS A 58 -18.08 -13.07 1.54
CA CYS A 58 -17.50 -14.13 2.35
C CYS A 58 -16.18 -13.64 2.96
N VAL A 59 -16.14 -13.41 4.26
CA VAL A 59 -14.94 -12.94 4.98
C VAL A 59 -13.71 -13.79 4.66
N ARG A 60 -13.86 -15.12 4.54
CA ARG A 60 -12.75 -16.02 4.21
C ARG A 60 -12.17 -15.75 2.82
N LEU A 61 -13.02 -15.44 1.84
CA LEU A 61 -12.59 -15.08 0.48
C LEU A 61 -11.91 -13.71 0.49
N THR A 62 -12.45 -12.73 1.21
CA THR A 62 -11.84 -11.40 1.32
C THR A 62 -10.45 -11.46 1.94
N ILE A 63 -10.26 -12.22 3.02
CA ILE A 63 -8.92 -12.40 3.62
C ILE A 63 -7.99 -13.12 2.62
N ALA A 64 -8.46 -14.14 1.90
CA ALA A 64 -7.64 -14.83 0.90
C ALA A 64 -7.22 -13.91 -0.25
N LEU A 65 -8.12 -13.03 -0.72
CA LEU A 65 -7.82 -12.02 -1.74
C LEU A 65 -6.81 -10.98 -1.24
N SER A 66 -6.96 -10.48 -0.01
CA SER A 66 -5.98 -9.56 0.58
C SER A 66 -4.59 -10.21 0.70
N SER A 67 -4.53 -11.47 1.12
CA SER A 67 -3.28 -12.24 1.14
C SER A 67 -2.70 -12.46 -0.24
N LEU A 68 -3.54 -12.71 -1.24
CA LEU A 68 -3.10 -12.87 -2.64
C LEU A 68 -2.50 -11.56 -3.17
N MET A 69 -3.09 -10.43 -2.83
CA MET A 69 -2.56 -9.11 -3.18
C MET A 69 -1.15 -8.88 -2.63
N LEU A 70 -0.89 -9.22 -1.36
CA LEU A 70 0.44 -9.14 -0.75
C LEU A 70 1.41 -10.17 -1.34
N GLN A 71 0.91 -11.36 -1.66
CA GLN A 71 1.69 -12.39 -2.34
C GLN A 71 2.16 -11.94 -3.73
N THR A 72 1.29 -11.28 -4.50
CA THR A 72 1.67 -10.66 -5.78
C THR A 72 2.83 -9.69 -5.61
N GLN A 73 2.83 -8.87 -4.56
CA GLN A 73 3.96 -7.97 -4.26
C GLN A 73 5.25 -8.74 -3.97
N LYS A 74 5.18 -9.79 -3.15
CA LYS A 74 6.34 -10.64 -2.79
C LYS A 74 6.91 -11.35 -4.01
N VAL A 75 6.06 -12.00 -4.80
CA VAL A 75 6.46 -12.75 -6.00
C VAL A 75 7.07 -11.82 -7.03
N THR A 76 6.41 -10.70 -7.36
CA THR A 76 6.93 -9.78 -8.38
C THR A 76 8.21 -9.08 -7.93
N SER A 77 8.36 -8.78 -6.64
CA SER A 77 9.59 -8.20 -6.08
C SER A 77 10.76 -9.18 -6.12
N LEU A 78 10.52 -10.44 -5.74
CA LEU A 78 11.54 -11.49 -5.83
C LEU A 78 11.91 -11.77 -7.30
N ALA A 79 10.93 -11.82 -8.20
CA ALA A 79 11.17 -11.99 -9.62
C ALA A 79 12.03 -10.84 -10.20
N LEU A 80 11.80 -9.59 -9.75
CA LEU A 80 12.67 -8.46 -10.08
C LEU A 80 14.07 -8.61 -9.49
N ASP A 81 14.20 -9.08 -8.25
CA ASP A 81 15.50 -9.31 -7.63
C ASP A 81 16.31 -10.37 -8.40
N ILE A 82 15.66 -11.43 -8.88
CA ILE A 82 16.30 -12.45 -9.74
C ILE A 82 16.68 -11.85 -11.10
N HIS A 83 15.77 -11.08 -11.71
CA HIS A 83 16.03 -10.41 -12.99
C HIS A 83 17.20 -9.43 -12.94
N GLU A 84 17.33 -8.69 -11.84
CA GLU A 84 18.43 -7.75 -11.58
C GLU A 84 19.72 -8.45 -11.08
N GLY A 85 19.73 -9.78 -10.95
CA GLY A 85 20.89 -10.55 -10.48
C GLY A 85 21.20 -10.39 -8.99
N LYS A 86 20.29 -9.82 -8.19
CA LYS A 86 20.43 -9.65 -6.73
C LYS A 86 20.22 -10.94 -5.95
N VAL A 87 19.50 -11.88 -6.54
CA VAL A 87 19.21 -13.21 -5.98
C VAL A 87 19.45 -14.24 -7.08
N THR A 88 20.33 -15.20 -6.81
CA THR A 88 20.56 -16.33 -7.72
C THR A 88 19.91 -17.59 -7.16
N THR A 89 18.97 -18.19 -7.90
CA THR A 89 18.22 -19.38 -7.47
C THR A 89 19.09 -20.65 -7.38
N ALA A 90 20.32 -20.62 -7.91
CA ALA A 90 21.24 -21.76 -7.94
C ALA A 90 22.42 -21.67 -6.96
N ALA A 91 22.95 -20.47 -6.65
CA ALA A 91 24.28 -20.33 -6.05
C ALA A 91 24.31 -20.01 -4.53
N GLU A 92 23.23 -19.52 -3.92
CA GLU A 92 23.28 -19.10 -2.51
C GLU A 92 23.09 -20.23 -1.48
N TRP A 93 22.70 -21.43 -1.92
CA TRP A 93 22.55 -22.59 -1.04
C TRP A 93 23.39 -23.77 -1.51
N GLY A 94 24.63 -23.82 -1.02
CA GLY A 94 25.48 -25.00 -0.89
C GLY A 94 25.32 -26.02 -2.01
N ASP A 95 26.19 -25.91 -3.00
CA ASP A 95 26.33 -26.81 -4.14
C ASP A 95 26.32 -28.28 -3.67
N GLY A 96 25.18 -28.98 -3.85
CA GLY A 96 24.99 -30.35 -3.36
C GLY A 96 23.59 -30.71 -2.85
N ARG A 97 22.67 -29.76 -2.66
CA ARG A 97 21.27 -30.09 -2.27
C ARG A 97 20.41 -30.50 -3.47
N GLU A 98 19.60 -31.56 -3.27
CA GLU A 98 18.64 -32.06 -4.26
C GLU A 98 17.71 -30.95 -4.77
N PRO A 99 17.22 -31.03 -6.02
CA PRO A 99 16.32 -30.03 -6.61
C PRO A 99 15.09 -29.71 -5.75
N ARG A 100 14.52 -30.71 -5.05
CA ARG A 100 13.36 -30.55 -4.15
C ARG A 100 13.66 -29.64 -2.96
N LEU A 101 14.89 -29.65 -2.46
CA LEU A 101 15.33 -28.83 -1.33
C LEU A 101 15.55 -27.36 -1.73
N ARG A 102 15.64 -27.04 -3.03
CA ARG A 102 15.79 -25.66 -3.54
C ARG A 102 14.47 -24.88 -3.56
N ALA A 103 13.34 -25.58 -3.72
CA ALA A 103 12.01 -24.99 -3.72
C ALA A 103 11.52 -24.62 -2.31
N LEU A 104 11.92 -25.39 -1.29
CA LEU A 104 11.42 -25.25 0.07
C LEU A 104 11.58 -23.83 0.63
N PRO A 105 12.75 -23.17 0.54
CA PRO A 105 12.88 -21.85 1.10
C PRO A 105 12.14 -20.74 0.33
N LEU A 106 11.96 -20.90 -0.99
CA LEU A 106 11.12 -20.01 -1.81
C LEU A 106 9.67 -20.13 -1.34
N CYS A 107 9.18 -21.36 -1.15
CA CYS A 107 7.86 -21.61 -0.55
C CYS A 107 7.76 -20.99 0.85
N SER A 108 8.76 -21.20 1.71
CA SER A 108 8.81 -20.63 3.06
C SER A 108 8.76 -19.11 3.07
N TYR A 109 9.45 -18.45 2.13
CA TYR A 109 9.39 -17.01 1.98
C TYR A 109 8.02 -16.54 1.49
N LEU A 110 7.51 -17.12 0.40
CA LEU A 110 6.25 -16.71 -0.21
C LEU A 110 5.07 -16.92 0.73
N LEU A 111 5.07 -18.02 1.49
CA LEU A 111 4.04 -18.40 2.47
C LEU A 111 4.40 -18.01 3.91
N PHE A 112 5.37 -17.11 4.10
CA PHE A 112 5.82 -16.68 5.42
C PHE A 112 4.67 -16.08 6.23
N PHE A 113 4.17 -16.84 7.21
CA PHE A 113 2.94 -16.55 7.96
C PHE A 113 2.90 -15.15 8.60
N PRO A 114 3.97 -14.67 9.30
CA PRO A 114 3.98 -13.33 9.90
C PRO A 114 3.78 -12.18 8.92
N ALA A 115 4.02 -12.39 7.62
CA ALA A 115 3.80 -11.40 6.57
C ALA A 115 2.90 -11.95 5.43
N LEU A 116 1.98 -12.86 5.76
CA LEU A 116 1.06 -13.48 4.79
C LEU A 116 -0.29 -12.76 4.72
N LEU A 117 -0.82 -12.34 5.88
CA LEU A 117 -2.12 -11.68 5.98
C LEU A 117 -2.01 -10.15 5.97
N GLY A 118 -0.82 -9.63 6.26
CA GLY A 118 -0.54 -8.22 6.48
C GLY A 118 0.97 -8.00 6.59
N GLY A 119 1.36 -6.77 6.87
CA GLY A 119 2.73 -6.40 7.21
C GLY A 119 3.63 -5.95 6.05
N PRO A 120 4.76 -5.33 6.40
CA PRO A 120 5.72 -4.77 5.46
C PRO A 120 6.35 -5.83 4.56
N LEU A 121 6.50 -5.47 3.29
CA LEU A 121 7.24 -6.26 2.32
C LEU A 121 8.72 -6.40 2.73
N CYS A 122 9.09 -7.61 3.16
CA CYS A 122 10.46 -8.00 3.45
C CYS A 122 11.13 -8.55 2.18
N SER A 123 12.36 -8.13 1.87
CA SER A 123 13.12 -8.70 0.75
C SER A 123 13.52 -10.15 1.03
N PHE A 124 13.62 -10.95 -0.03
CA PHE A 124 14.01 -12.36 0.09
C PHE A 124 15.39 -12.53 0.73
N ARG A 125 16.36 -11.68 0.36
CA ARG A 125 17.70 -11.69 0.95
C ARG A 125 17.67 -11.46 2.47
N ARG A 126 16.89 -10.49 2.94
CA ARG A 126 16.73 -10.24 4.40
C ARG A 126 16.06 -11.42 5.08
N PHE A 127 15.03 -12.00 4.47
CA PHE A 127 14.39 -13.22 4.95
C PHE A 127 15.37 -14.38 5.09
N GLN A 128 16.17 -14.62 4.06
CA GLN A 128 17.16 -15.68 4.04
C GLN A 128 18.23 -15.48 5.13
N VAL A 129 18.83 -14.29 5.23
CA VAL A 129 19.81 -13.98 6.28
C VAL A 129 19.22 -14.21 7.67
N GLN A 130 17.99 -13.79 7.92
CA GLN A 130 17.34 -13.95 9.22
C GLN A 130 17.05 -15.42 9.57
N ILE A 131 16.59 -16.21 8.60
CA ILE A 131 16.25 -17.63 8.82
C ILE A 131 17.52 -18.48 8.94
N GLN A 132 18.56 -18.18 8.15
CA GLN A 132 19.82 -18.93 8.14
C GLN A 132 20.81 -18.52 9.23
N GLY A 133 20.68 -17.30 9.78
CA GLY A 133 21.53 -16.83 10.87
C GLY A 133 21.55 -17.82 12.04
N SER A 134 22.75 -18.25 12.43
CA SER A 134 23.00 -19.23 13.49
C SER A 134 22.33 -18.83 14.79
N CYS A 135 21.58 -19.77 15.42
CA CYS A 135 20.92 -19.58 16.71
C CYS A 135 21.83 -19.00 17.80
N ALA A 136 23.13 -19.28 17.76
CA ALA A 136 24.12 -18.80 18.73
C ALA A 136 24.36 -17.28 18.71
N SER A 137 23.97 -16.59 17.63
CA SER A 137 24.15 -15.14 17.45
C SER A 137 22.83 -14.38 17.37
N ARG A 138 21.69 -15.06 17.59
CA ARG A 138 20.39 -14.37 17.55
C ARG A 138 20.23 -13.53 18.81
N PRO A 139 20.14 -12.19 18.68
CA PRO A 139 19.74 -11.37 19.81
C PRO A 139 18.36 -11.83 20.28
N ALA A 140 18.14 -11.82 21.59
CA ALA A 140 16.86 -12.21 22.16
C ALA A 140 15.72 -11.44 21.45
N PRO A 141 14.64 -12.12 21.04
CA PRO A 141 13.51 -11.46 20.39
C PRO A 141 13.06 -10.29 21.29
N PRO A 142 12.86 -9.08 20.73
CA PRO A 142 12.63 -7.89 21.51
C PRO A 142 11.19 -7.87 22.04
N TRP A 143 10.85 -8.78 22.95
CA TRP A 143 9.51 -8.97 23.51
C TRP A 143 8.94 -7.69 24.11
N ARG A 144 9.80 -6.85 24.70
CA ARG A 144 9.42 -5.52 25.18
C ARG A 144 8.95 -4.62 24.04
N ALA A 145 9.68 -4.58 22.92
CA ALA A 145 9.29 -3.77 21.76
C ALA A 145 8.03 -4.32 21.06
N ALA A 146 7.91 -5.65 20.95
CA ALA A 146 6.70 -6.30 20.43
C ALA A 146 5.48 -5.99 21.33
N GLY A 147 5.63 -6.11 22.66
CA GLY A 147 4.59 -5.77 23.63
C GLY A 147 4.17 -4.30 23.58
N GLN A 148 5.12 -3.37 23.44
CA GLN A 148 4.84 -1.95 23.25
C GLN A 148 4.03 -1.68 21.97
N LYS A 149 4.38 -2.35 20.86
CA LYS A 149 3.62 -2.27 19.61
C LYS A 149 2.21 -2.85 19.76
N CYS A 150 2.06 -4.01 20.41
CA CYS A 150 0.74 -4.58 20.72
C CYS A 150 -0.14 -3.62 21.55
N LEU A 151 0.44 -2.97 22.57
CA LEU A 151 -0.29 -1.98 23.38
C LEU A 151 -0.73 -0.77 22.55
N ARG A 152 0.14 -0.27 21.66
CA ARG A 152 -0.22 0.81 20.72
C ARG A 152 -1.32 0.40 19.75
N ALA A 153 -1.25 -0.82 19.18
CA ALA A 153 -2.28 -1.36 18.30
C ALA A 153 -3.62 -1.48 19.02
N LEU A 154 -3.62 -1.95 20.28
CA LEU A 154 -4.81 -2.02 21.12
C LEU A 154 -5.38 -0.62 21.38
N ALA A 155 -4.55 0.37 21.74
CA ALA A 155 -4.99 1.75 21.95
C ALA A 155 -5.63 2.35 20.68
N LEU A 156 -5.05 2.12 19.51
CA LEU A 156 -5.62 2.56 18.22
C LEU A 156 -6.95 1.86 17.92
N HIS A 157 -7.07 0.58 18.25
CA HIS A 157 -8.31 -0.17 18.08
C HIS A 157 -9.42 0.35 19.02
N LEU A 158 -9.11 0.63 20.28
CA LEU A 158 -10.03 1.24 21.24
C LEU A 158 -10.45 2.65 20.83
N LEU A 159 -9.52 3.46 20.29
CA LEU A 159 -9.85 4.75 19.72
C LEU A 159 -10.80 4.61 18.53
N ARG A 160 -10.58 3.63 17.65
CA ARG A 160 -11.46 3.34 16.51
C ARG A 160 -12.88 2.96 16.98
N THR A 161 -13.00 2.09 17.98
CA THR A 161 -14.31 1.69 18.51
C THR A 161 -15.03 2.87 19.16
N ALA A 162 -14.33 3.69 19.94
CA ALA A 162 -14.88 4.91 20.52
C ALA A 162 -15.38 5.90 19.45
N VAL A 163 -14.60 6.14 18.40
CA VAL A 163 -15.00 7.03 17.30
C VAL A 163 -16.21 6.46 16.54
N ARG A 164 -16.29 5.13 16.37
CA ARG A 164 -17.37 4.43 15.65
C ARG A 164 -18.71 4.53 16.36
N SER A 165 -18.73 4.40 17.69
CA SER A 165 -19.97 4.48 18.49
C SER A 165 -20.70 5.82 18.37
N CYS A 166 -20.03 6.86 17.86
CA CYS A 166 -20.57 8.19 17.73
C CYS A 166 -20.97 8.56 16.28
N VAL A 167 -21.05 7.61 15.33
CA VAL A 167 -21.19 7.89 13.88
C VAL A 167 -22.63 7.75 13.39
N ALA A 168 -23.15 8.79 12.73
CA ALA A 168 -24.35 8.72 11.91
C ALA A 168 -24.00 8.30 10.45
N PRO A 169 -24.89 7.59 9.73
CA PRO A 169 -24.68 7.19 8.33
C PRO A 169 -24.46 8.38 7.39
N LEU A 170 -23.72 8.16 6.28
CA LEU A 170 -23.56 9.16 5.21
C LEU A 170 -24.86 9.54 4.49
N THR A 171 -25.89 8.70 4.57
CA THR A 171 -27.18 8.92 3.89
C THR A 171 -28.00 10.05 4.50
N ASP A 172 -27.71 10.44 5.74
CA ASP A 172 -28.56 11.34 6.52
C ASP A 172 -27.91 12.72 6.72
N CYS A 173 -26.81 13.00 6.02
CA CYS A 173 -26.10 14.27 6.14
C CYS A 173 -26.62 15.31 5.14
N THR A 174 -26.66 16.58 5.56
CA THR A 174 -26.99 17.72 4.70
C THR A 174 -25.90 18.79 4.77
N GLY A 175 -25.56 19.38 3.62
CA GLY A 175 -24.60 20.50 3.54
C GLY A 175 -23.22 20.14 4.10
N PHE A 176 -22.66 21.03 4.92
CA PHE A 176 -21.35 20.83 5.58
C PHE A 176 -21.31 19.64 6.56
N GLY A 177 -22.47 19.15 7.02
CA GLY A 177 -22.53 17.92 7.81
C GLY A 177 -21.93 16.73 7.08
N CYS A 178 -22.03 16.67 5.75
CA CYS A 178 -21.45 15.61 4.94
C CYS A 178 -19.91 15.60 4.95
N VAL A 179 -19.28 16.78 5.09
CA VAL A 179 -17.82 16.90 5.21
C VAL A 179 -17.35 16.29 6.51
N TYR A 180 -18.07 16.55 7.60
CA TYR A 180 -17.78 15.96 8.90
C TYR A 180 -17.95 14.43 8.90
N VAL A 181 -19.03 13.92 8.30
CA VAL A 181 -19.24 12.47 8.19
C VAL A 181 -18.15 11.83 7.32
N MET A 182 -17.78 12.43 6.18
CA MET A 182 -16.69 11.94 5.33
C MET A 182 -15.37 11.89 6.09
N TRP A 183 -15.00 12.98 6.77
CA TRP A 183 -13.76 13.05 7.55
C TRP A 183 -13.70 11.95 8.61
N ARG A 184 -14.80 11.74 9.34
CA ARG A 184 -14.88 10.70 10.38
C ARG A 184 -14.85 9.30 9.82
N SER A 185 -15.55 9.05 8.72
CA SER A 185 -15.50 7.75 8.02
C SER A 185 -14.08 7.46 7.54
N ALA A 186 -13.40 8.44 6.94
CA ALA A 186 -12.00 8.30 6.55
C ALA A 186 -11.09 8.05 7.76
N LEU A 187 -11.30 8.74 8.88
CA LEU A 187 -10.56 8.49 10.12
C LEU A 187 -10.75 7.04 10.63
N LEU A 188 -11.96 6.49 10.56
CA LEU A 188 -12.23 5.10 10.95
C LEU A 188 -11.49 4.10 10.07
N VAL A 189 -11.38 4.38 8.77
CA VAL A 189 -10.59 3.58 7.82
C VAL A 189 -9.11 3.71 8.16
N LYS A 190 -8.58 4.93 8.32
CA LYS A 190 -7.18 5.17 8.70
C LYS A 190 -6.81 4.44 10.01
N LEU A 191 -7.62 4.57 11.05
CA LEU A 191 -7.40 3.87 12.33
C LEU A 191 -7.44 2.35 12.18
N ALA A 192 -8.25 1.81 11.25
CA ALA A 192 -8.23 0.39 10.93
C ALA A 192 -6.84 -0.03 10.42
N TYR A 193 -6.34 0.66 9.40
CA TYR A 193 -5.02 0.40 8.82
C TYR A 193 -3.90 0.59 9.84
N TYR A 194 -3.92 1.68 10.60
CA TYR A 194 -2.90 1.95 11.62
C TYR A 194 -2.85 0.86 12.68
N SER A 195 -4.01 0.41 13.17
CA SER A 195 -4.06 -0.68 14.16
C SER A 195 -3.49 -1.98 13.60
N GLN A 196 -3.76 -2.30 12.32
CA GLN A 196 -3.26 -3.51 11.68
C GLN A 196 -1.76 -3.42 11.38
N TRP A 197 -1.27 -2.33 10.80
CA TRP A 197 0.16 -2.18 10.50
C TRP A 197 1.02 -2.26 11.76
N VAL A 198 0.61 -1.63 12.86
CA VAL A 198 1.35 -1.73 14.14
C VAL A 198 1.30 -3.16 14.69
N LEU A 199 0.18 -3.87 14.53
CA LEU A 199 0.06 -5.28 14.93
C LEU A 199 0.95 -6.20 14.08
N ASP A 200 1.00 -5.98 12.76
CA ASP A 200 1.85 -6.74 11.83
C ASP A 200 3.33 -6.51 12.15
N GLU A 201 3.73 -5.27 12.44
CA GLU A 201 5.09 -4.96 12.90
C GLU A 201 5.41 -5.62 14.25
N ALA A 202 4.43 -5.74 15.16
CA ALA A 202 4.59 -6.47 16.41
C ALA A 202 4.80 -7.97 16.16
N LEU A 203 4.02 -8.56 15.25
CA LEU A 203 4.11 -9.96 14.86
C LEU A 203 5.47 -10.28 14.19
N LEU A 204 5.93 -9.40 13.30
CA LEU A 204 7.27 -9.52 12.72
C LEU A 204 8.37 -9.41 13.77
N SER A 205 8.26 -8.45 14.69
CA SER A 205 9.20 -8.30 15.80
C SER A 205 9.25 -9.56 16.68
N ALA A 206 8.09 -10.15 16.96
CA ALA A 206 7.95 -11.41 17.68
C ALA A 206 8.56 -12.61 16.92
N ALA A 207 8.46 -12.61 15.59
CA ALA A 207 9.09 -13.60 14.73
C ALA A 207 10.61 -13.39 14.55
N GLY A 208 11.19 -12.37 15.20
CA GLY A 208 12.62 -12.02 15.12
C GLY A 208 12.97 -11.05 14.00
N PHE A 209 12.00 -10.60 13.21
CA PHE A 209 12.16 -9.62 12.13
C PHE A 209 11.93 -8.21 12.68
N GLY A 210 12.97 -7.56 13.21
CA GLY A 210 12.81 -6.22 13.79
C GLY A 210 14.03 -5.64 14.50
N LEU A 211 15.10 -6.42 14.69
CA LEU A 211 16.39 -5.84 15.06
C LEU A 211 17.05 -5.29 13.79
N GLU A 212 17.61 -4.08 13.88
CA GLU A 212 18.61 -3.67 12.91
C GLU A 212 19.73 -4.72 12.96
N LEU A 213 19.94 -5.43 11.85
CA LEU A 213 21.15 -6.24 11.72
C LEU A 213 22.31 -5.26 11.82
N GLY A 214 23.05 -5.35 12.93
CA GLY A 214 24.18 -4.48 13.21
C GLY A 214 25.14 -4.42 12.02
N HIS A 215 25.50 -3.19 11.68
CA HIS A 215 26.74 -2.74 11.02
C HIS A 215 27.67 -3.84 10.48
N ALA A 216 27.38 -4.35 9.28
CA ALA A 216 28.42 -4.92 8.43
C ALA A 216 28.96 -3.78 7.53
N PRO A 217 30.22 -3.35 7.68
CA PRO A 217 30.77 -2.30 6.84
C PRO A 217 30.90 -2.84 5.41
N GLY A 218 30.15 -2.24 4.48
CA GLY A 218 30.17 -2.58 3.04
C GLY A 218 28.86 -3.11 2.44
N ALA A 219 27.86 -3.47 3.26
CA ALA A 219 26.52 -3.83 2.77
C ALA A 219 25.61 -2.59 2.78
N GLU A 220 25.92 -1.63 1.91
CA GLU A 220 25.22 -0.35 1.73
C GLU A 220 23.70 -0.48 1.85
N ALA A 221 23.11 0.33 2.75
CA ALA A 221 21.96 1.23 2.55
C ALA A 221 20.68 0.76 1.81
N ALA A 222 20.56 -0.51 1.39
CA ALA A 222 19.46 -1.02 0.59
C ALA A 222 18.37 -1.71 1.44
N CYS A 223 18.65 -1.95 2.73
CA CYS A 223 17.73 -2.63 3.63
C CYS A 223 16.97 -1.58 4.46
N GLY A 224 15.97 -0.95 3.83
CA GLY A 224 15.14 0.06 4.50
C GLY A 224 14.43 -0.47 5.76
N ASP A 225 14.02 0.48 6.60
CA ASP A 225 13.19 0.23 7.78
C ASP A 225 11.95 -0.62 7.41
N LEU A 226 11.66 -1.64 8.24
CA LEU A 226 10.43 -2.43 8.14
C LEU A 226 9.25 -1.75 8.83
N SER A 227 9.37 -0.46 9.19
CA SER A 227 8.22 0.30 9.63
C SER A 227 7.39 0.79 8.46
N ASP A 228 6.15 0.28 8.36
CA ASP A 228 5.13 0.80 7.47
C ASP A 228 4.24 1.85 8.17
N ALA A 229 4.24 1.87 9.51
CA ALA A 229 3.34 2.70 10.32
C ALA A 229 3.97 4.04 10.77
N ASP A 230 4.09 5.00 9.86
CA ASP A 230 4.47 6.39 10.21
C ASP A 230 3.23 7.29 10.35
N ILE A 231 2.47 6.99 11.41
CA ILE A 231 1.17 7.61 11.70
C ILE A 231 1.32 9.12 11.89
N TRP A 232 2.38 9.56 12.57
CA TRP A 232 2.61 10.98 12.82
C TRP A 232 2.74 11.76 11.51
N THR A 233 3.55 11.29 10.57
CA THR A 233 3.71 11.96 9.27
C THR A 233 2.40 11.95 8.49
N LEU A 234 1.62 10.86 8.55
CA LEU A 234 0.33 10.78 7.85
C LEU A 234 -0.71 11.78 8.39
N GLU A 235 -0.76 11.98 9.70
CA GLU A 235 -1.73 12.89 10.31
C GLU A 235 -1.27 14.36 10.32
N THR A 236 0.03 14.63 10.26
CA THR A 236 0.57 16.00 10.32
C THR A 236 1.02 16.57 8.98
N THR A 237 1.16 15.74 7.94
CA THR A 237 1.61 16.23 6.64
C THR A 237 0.59 17.17 6.00
N ASN A 238 1.12 18.24 5.41
CA ASN A 238 0.37 19.21 4.64
C ASN A 238 0.56 19.05 3.13
N ARG A 239 1.14 17.92 2.68
CA ARG A 239 1.35 17.58 1.27
C ARG A 239 0.79 16.21 0.92
N ILE A 240 0.02 16.15 -0.15
CA ILE A 240 -0.57 14.91 -0.68
C ILE A 240 0.52 13.98 -1.20
N ALA A 241 1.55 14.53 -1.86
CA ALA A 241 2.66 13.73 -2.36
C ALA A 241 3.47 13.04 -1.24
N LEU A 242 3.59 13.70 -0.07
CA LEU A 242 4.25 13.09 1.10
C LEU A 242 3.34 12.04 1.72
N PHE A 243 2.04 12.35 1.93
CA PHE A 243 1.07 11.38 2.41
C PHE A 243 1.08 10.09 1.56
N THR A 244 1.06 10.23 0.23
CA THR A 244 1.07 9.12 -0.74
C THR A 244 2.25 8.18 -0.54
N ARG A 245 3.46 8.72 -0.33
CA ARG A 245 4.68 7.91 -0.20
C ARG A 245 4.78 7.25 1.18
N THR A 246 4.15 7.84 2.18
CA THR A 246 4.14 7.37 3.56
C THR A 246 3.00 6.38 3.81
N TRP A 247 1.88 6.51 3.10
CA TRP A 247 0.76 5.58 3.20
C TRP A 247 1.19 4.22 2.66
N ASN A 248 1.22 3.20 3.53
CA ASN A 248 1.70 1.86 3.20
C ASN A 248 3.09 1.90 2.52
N LYS A 249 4.13 2.28 3.27
CA LYS A 249 5.48 2.55 2.75
C LYS A 249 6.03 1.40 1.91
N SER A 250 5.82 0.15 2.32
CA SER A 250 6.27 -1.03 1.57
C SER A 250 5.61 -1.15 0.20
N THR A 251 4.27 -1.00 0.12
CA THR A 251 3.52 -0.98 -1.13
C THR A 251 3.95 0.20 -2.01
N SER A 252 4.13 1.38 -1.43
CA SER A 252 4.59 2.57 -2.14
C SER A 252 5.99 2.40 -2.75
N ARG A 253 6.91 1.75 -2.02
CA ARG A 253 8.26 1.40 -2.54
C ARG A 253 8.18 0.35 -3.65
N TRP A 254 7.33 -0.66 -3.49
CA TRP A 254 7.09 -1.68 -4.50
C TRP A 254 6.55 -1.07 -5.80
N LEU A 255 5.48 -0.28 -5.72
CA LEU A 255 4.89 0.45 -6.85
C LEU A 255 5.90 1.36 -7.55
N ARG A 256 6.71 2.08 -6.76
CA ARG A 256 7.75 2.95 -7.29
C ARG A 256 8.78 2.16 -8.11
N ARG A 257 9.26 1.03 -7.57
CA ARG A 257 10.26 0.21 -8.24
C ARG A 257 9.67 -0.50 -9.46
N LEU A 258 8.50 -1.10 -9.32
CA LEU A 258 7.89 -1.94 -10.35
C LEU A 258 7.38 -1.11 -11.53
N VAL A 259 6.74 0.03 -11.26
CA VAL A 259 6.04 0.82 -12.30
C VAL A 259 6.66 2.21 -12.46
N PHE A 260 6.71 3.03 -11.40
CA PHE A 260 7.06 4.45 -11.54
C PHE A 260 8.44 4.67 -12.18
N GLN A 261 9.46 3.93 -11.74
CA GLN A 261 10.83 4.08 -12.26
C GLN A 261 11.04 3.44 -13.63
N ARG A 262 10.15 2.53 -14.04
CA ARG A 262 10.24 1.76 -15.29
C ARG A 262 9.33 2.29 -16.38
N SER A 263 8.38 3.16 -16.05
CA SER A 263 7.43 3.73 -17.00
C SER A 263 8.06 4.88 -17.80
N PRO A 264 8.08 4.82 -19.15
CA PRO A 264 8.70 5.85 -19.97
C PRO A 264 7.84 7.12 -20.09
N ALA A 265 6.52 7.02 -19.91
CA ALA A 265 5.58 8.11 -20.10
C ALA A 265 4.56 8.15 -18.95
N GLN A 266 4.36 9.34 -18.39
CA GLN A 266 3.42 9.61 -17.29
C GLN A 266 3.55 8.60 -16.12
N PRO A 267 4.73 8.50 -15.48
CA PRO A 267 5.00 7.48 -14.46
C PRO A 267 4.04 7.56 -13.27
N LEU A 268 3.58 8.77 -12.91
CA LEU A 268 2.59 8.98 -11.86
C LEU A 268 1.25 8.30 -12.20
N LEU A 269 0.69 8.61 -13.38
CA LEU A 269 -0.58 8.06 -13.83
C LEU A 269 -0.49 6.53 -14.00
N ALA A 270 0.57 6.04 -14.63
CA ALA A 270 0.80 4.60 -14.80
C ALA A 270 0.84 3.87 -13.45
N THR A 271 1.49 4.45 -12.44
CA THR A 271 1.59 3.87 -11.10
C THR A 271 0.22 3.78 -10.42
N PHE A 272 -0.57 4.84 -10.47
CA PHE A 272 -1.91 4.85 -9.87
C PHE A 272 -2.92 3.99 -10.63
N ALA A 273 -2.85 3.95 -11.96
CA ALA A 273 -3.65 3.04 -12.78
C ALA A 273 -3.33 1.58 -12.45
N PHE A 274 -2.04 1.24 -12.31
CA PHE A 274 -1.62 -0.09 -11.87
C PHE A 274 -2.08 -0.40 -10.43
N SER A 275 -2.04 0.59 -9.53
CA SER A 275 -2.59 0.43 -8.17
C SER A 275 -4.08 0.12 -8.20
N ALA A 276 -4.88 0.81 -9.02
CA ALA A 276 -6.30 0.50 -9.22
C ALA A 276 -6.51 -0.94 -9.74
N TRP A 277 -5.68 -1.37 -10.68
CA TRP A 277 -5.72 -2.74 -11.20
C TRP A 277 -5.40 -3.78 -10.13
N TRP A 278 -4.36 -3.55 -9.33
CA TRP A 278 -4.01 -4.40 -8.21
C TRP A 278 -5.13 -4.48 -7.15
N HIS A 279 -5.84 -3.38 -6.90
CA HIS A 279 -6.94 -3.35 -5.93
C HIS A 279 -8.25 -4.03 -6.39
N GLY A 280 -8.40 -4.32 -7.68
CA GLY A 280 -9.52 -5.10 -8.22
C GLY A 280 -10.42 -4.38 -9.21
N LEU A 281 -10.15 -3.12 -9.54
CA LEU A 281 -10.92 -2.34 -10.54
C LEU A 281 -12.40 -2.15 -10.20
N HIS A 282 -12.77 -2.08 -8.91
CA HIS A 282 -14.08 -1.54 -8.56
C HIS A 282 -14.21 -0.09 -9.05
N PRO A 283 -15.42 0.38 -9.42
CA PRO A 283 -15.65 1.75 -9.86
C PRO A 283 -14.98 2.80 -8.96
N GLY A 284 -15.08 2.63 -7.63
CA GLY A 284 -14.53 3.59 -6.68
C GLY A 284 -13.02 3.52 -6.55
N GLN A 285 -12.42 2.34 -6.74
CA GLN A 285 -10.97 2.21 -6.80
C GLN A 285 -10.42 2.91 -8.04
N VAL A 286 -11.01 2.67 -9.22
CA VAL A 286 -10.60 3.32 -10.46
C VAL A 286 -10.68 4.84 -10.33
N PHE A 287 -11.85 5.37 -9.93
CA PHE A 287 -12.02 6.80 -9.74
C PHE A 287 -11.10 7.36 -8.65
N GLY A 288 -11.04 6.69 -7.50
CA GLY A 288 -10.26 7.13 -6.33
C GLY A 288 -8.77 7.22 -6.61
N PHE A 289 -8.15 6.21 -7.25
CA PHE A 289 -6.73 6.25 -7.58
C PHE A 289 -6.39 7.24 -8.70
N LEU A 290 -7.26 7.41 -9.71
CA LEU A 290 -7.07 8.44 -10.73
C LEU A 290 -7.21 9.84 -10.14
N CYS A 291 -8.19 10.05 -9.26
CA CYS A 291 -8.33 11.28 -8.48
C CYS A 291 -7.06 11.53 -7.66
N TRP A 292 -6.55 10.51 -6.96
CA TRP A 292 -5.30 10.60 -6.19
C TRP A 292 -4.12 11.02 -7.08
N ALA A 293 -3.95 10.42 -8.25
CA ALA A 293 -2.92 10.81 -9.21
C ALA A 293 -3.01 12.29 -9.59
N ALA A 294 -4.21 12.77 -9.93
CA ALA A 294 -4.45 14.18 -10.26
C ALA A 294 -4.13 15.11 -9.08
N MET A 295 -4.51 14.72 -7.87
CA MET A 295 -4.25 15.50 -6.65
C MET A 295 -2.76 15.56 -6.30
N VAL A 296 -2.00 14.50 -6.57
CA VAL A 296 -0.52 14.52 -6.42
C VAL A 296 0.14 15.41 -7.46
N GLU A 297 -0.34 15.40 -8.71
CA GLU A 297 0.18 16.33 -9.73
C GLU A 297 -0.14 17.79 -9.36
N ALA A 298 -1.35 18.05 -8.87
CA ALA A 298 -1.75 19.34 -8.34
C ALA A 298 -0.85 19.77 -7.17
N ASP A 299 -0.56 18.86 -6.22
CA ASP A 299 0.34 19.09 -5.09
C ASP A 299 1.72 19.59 -5.54
N TYR A 300 2.31 18.98 -6.57
CA TYR A 300 3.62 19.36 -7.10
C TYR A 300 3.66 20.76 -7.71
N ARG A 301 2.54 21.26 -8.26
CA ARG A 301 2.47 22.60 -8.87
C ARG A 301 2.03 23.69 -7.88
N ILE A 302 1.07 23.37 -7.02
CA ILE A 302 0.45 24.33 -6.11
C ILE A 302 1.39 24.68 -4.96
N HIS A 303 2.10 23.71 -4.36
CA HIS A 303 2.95 23.97 -3.20
C HIS A 303 4.12 24.92 -3.47
N PRO A 304 4.88 24.80 -4.58
CA PRO A 304 5.90 25.78 -4.93
C PRO A 304 5.32 27.19 -5.10
N PHE A 305 4.15 27.31 -5.72
CA PHE A 305 3.46 28.58 -5.91
C PHE A 305 3.05 29.20 -4.56
N LEU A 306 2.30 28.48 -3.73
CA LEU A 306 1.85 28.97 -2.43
C LEU A 306 3.02 29.28 -1.49
N ARG A 307 4.09 28.46 -1.52
CA ARG A 307 5.30 28.73 -0.73
C ARG A 307 5.99 30.02 -1.15
N SER A 308 5.94 30.39 -2.42
CA SER A 308 6.52 31.66 -2.89
C SER A 308 5.74 32.90 -2.42
N LEU A 309 4.45 32.74 -2.14
CA LEU A 309 3.59 33.78 -1.55
C LEU A 309 3.77 33.92 -0.03
N ALA A 310 4.15 32.84 0.66
CA ALA A 310 4.31 32.79 2.12
C ALA A 310 5.65 33.39 2.60
N LYS A 311 5.77 34.73 2.55
CA LYS A 311 7.00 35.45 2.92
C LYS A 311 7.16 35.68 4.43
N SER A 312 6.08 36.03 5.14
CA SER A 312 6.10 36.32 6.58
C SER A 312 5.80 35.08 7.44
N TRP A 313 6.14 35.12 8.73
CA TRP A 313 5.80 34.04 9.68
C TRP A 313 4.30 33.72 9.70
N HIS A 314 3.44 34.74 9.83
CA HIS A 314 1.99 34.56 9.85
C HIS A 314 1.48 33.92 8.56
N THR A 315 1.99 34.34 7.39
CA THR A 315 1.59 33.72 6.12
C THR A 315 2.08 32.28 5.97
N LYS A 316 3.24 31.92 6.56
CA LYS A 316 3.73 30.54 6.59
C LYS A 316 2.88 29.63 7.47
N VAL A 317 2.51 30.11 8.67
CA VAL A 317 1.61 29.38 9.57
C VAL A 317 0.24 29.20 8.93
N LEU A 318 -0.32 30.26 8.34
CA LEU A 318 -1.60 30.20 7.63
C LEU A 318 -1.54 29.21 6.45
N TYR A 319 -0.48 29.29 5.64
CA TYR A 319 -0.24 28.33 4.55
C TYR A 319 -0.18 26.89 5.07
N GLN A 320 0.59 26.62 6.13
CA GLN A 320 0.71 25.29 6.70
C GLN A 320 -0.64 24.77 7.21
N ALA A 321 -1.40 25.58 7.94
CA ALA A 321 -2.71 25.20 8.46
C ALA A 321 -3.71 24.94 7.33
N LEU A 322 -3.83 25.84 6.36
CA LEU A 322 -4.77 25.70 5.24
C LEU A 322 -4.42 24.51 4.35
N THR A 323 -3.15 24.32 3.97
CA THR A 323 -2.78 23.16 3.13
C THR A 323 -2.84 21.85 3.90
N TRP A 324 -2.69 21.86 5.23
CA TRP A 324 -2.93 20.69 6.06
C TRP A 324 -4.40 20.29 6.05
N VAL A 325 -5.31 21.23 6.34
CA VAL A 325 -6.76 20.98 6.28
C VAL A 325 -7.16 20.47 4.89
N GLN A 326 -6.68 21.14 3.83
CA GLN A 326 -6.96 20.76 2.44
C GLN A 326 -6.43 19.35 2.12
N THR A 327 -5.19 19.03 2.52
CA THR A 327 -4.59 17.70 2.29
C THR A 327 -5.42 16.62 2.94
N GLN A 328 -5.75 16.78 4.22
CA GLN A 328 -6.49 15.75 4.95
C GLN A 328 -7.94 15.58 4.42
N LEU A 329 -8.60 16.67 3.97
CA LEU A 329 -9.95 16.58 3.38
C LEU A 329 -9.93 15.92 1.99
N ILE A 330 -8.92 16.20 1.17
CA ILE A 330 -8.74 15.51 -0.11
C ILE A 330 -8.45 14.02 0.12
N ILE A 331 -7.57 13.68 1.07
CA ILE A 331 -7.30 12.29 1.44
C ILE A 331 -8.55 11.60 1.99
N ALA A 332 -9.38 12.30 2.76
CA ALA A 332 -10.66 11.77 3.23
C ALA A 332 -11.62 11.49 2.07
N TYR A 333 -11.69 12.39 1.09
CA TYR A 333 -12.47 12.19 -0.13
C TYR A 333 -11.99 10.99 -0.94
N ILE A 334 -10.67 10.89 -1.18
CA ILE A 334 -10.08 9.76 -1.91
C ILE A 334 -10.33 8.45 -1.18
N THR A 335 -10.11 8.41 0.14
CA THR A 335 -10.38 7.22 0.97
C THR A 335 -11.85 6.81 0.85
N ALA A 336 -12.77 7.76 1.00
CA ALA A 336 -14.20 7.49 0.86
C ALA A 336 -14.54 6.96 -0.55
N ALA A 337 -13.97 7.56 -1.59
CA ALA A 337 -14.18 7.15 -2.97
C ALA A 337 -13.68 5.72 -3.26
N VAL A 338 -12.50 5.34 -2.77
CA VAL A 338 -11.91 4.00 -2.96
C VAL A 338 -12.76 2.90 -2.33
N GLU A 339 -13.44 3.20 -1.21
CA GLU A 339 -14.34 2.26 -0.53
C GLU A 339 -15.69 2.07 -1.26
N MET A 340 -16.07 2.99 -2.17
CA MET A 340 -17.34 2.88 -2.89
C MET A 340 -17.28 1.78 -3.96
N ARG A 341 -18.29 0.90 -3.96
CA ARG A 341 -18.36 -0.22 -4.91
C ARG A 341 -19.22 0.06 -6.14
N SER A 342 -20.18 0.97 -6.06
CA SER A 342 -21.13 1.25 -7.14
C SER A 342 -20.94 2.65 -7.75
N PHE A 343 -21.31 2.79 -9.02
CA PHE A 343 -21.36 4.09 -9.69
C PHE A 343 -22.35 5.06 -9.04
N SER A 344 -23.47 4.54 -8.52
CA SER A 344 -24.45 5.37 -7.81
C SER A 344 -23.85 6.01 -6.56
N ALA A 345 -23.17 5.23 -5.72
CA ALA A 345 -22.55 5.76 -4.50
C ALA A 345 -21.46 6.80 -4.82
N LEU A 346 -20.68 6.57 -5.88
CA LEU A 346 -19.70 7.56 -6.36
C LEU A 346 -20.34 8.83 -6.88
N TRP A 347 -21.45 8.72 -7.61
CA TRP A 347 -22.20 9.87 -8.07
C TRP A 347 -22.70 10.71 -6.90
N LEU A 348 -23.29 10.08 -5.89
CA LEU A 348 -23.70 10.77 -4.66
C LEU A 348 -22.52 11.47 -3.97
N LEU A 349 -21.36 10.81 -3.88
CA LEU A 349 -20.16 11.42 -3.32
C LEU A 349 -19.71 12.65 -4.13
N GLY A 350 -19.70 12.54 -5.46
CA GLY A 350 -19.32 13.63 -6.37
C GLY A 350 -20.31 14.80 -6.37
N ALA A 351 -21.61 14.53 -6.24
CA ALA A 351 -22.66 15.54 -6.17
C ALA A 351 -22.77 16.21 -4.79
N SER A 352 -22.11 15.67 -3.76
CA SER A 352 -22.10 16.24 -2.41
C SER A 352 -21.09 17.39 -2.25
N TYR A 353 -21.22 18.17 -1.18
CA TYR A 353 -20.26 19.22 -0.79
C TYR A 353 -18.83 18.71 -0.59
N ASN A 354 -18.64 17.39 -0.45
CA ASN A 354 -17.33 16.77 -0.30
C ASN A 354 -16.43 16.95 -1.52
N SER A 355 -17.01 17.08 -2.73
CA SER A 355 -16.25 17.25 -3.97
C SER A 355 -15.62 18.64 -4.09
N PHE A 356 -16.02 19.61 -3.28
CA PHE A 356 -15.45 20.96 -3.28
C PHE A 356 -13.92 20.96 -3.15
N PHE A 357 -13.37 20.16 -2.21
CA PHE A 357 -11.94 20.14 -1.93
C PHE A 357 -11.09 19.63 -3.10
N PRO A 358 -11.34 18.42 -3.68
CA PRO A 358 -10.60 17.98 -4.85
C PRO A 358 -10.86 18.84 -6.10
N LEU A 359 -12.07 19.38 -6.29
CA LEU A 359 -12.37 20.28 -7.41
C LEU A 359 -11.58 21.58 -7.33
N LEU A 360 -11.51 22.20 -6.15
CA LEU A 360 -10.70 23.40 -5.93
C LEU A 360 -9.23 23.17 -6.28
N TYR A 361 -8.68 22.01 -5.89
CA TYR A 361 -7.31 21.63 -6.21
C TYR A 361 -7.12 21.37 -7.72
N GLY A 362 -8.08 20.71 -8.37
CA GLY A 362 -8.08 20.46 -9.80
C GLY A 362 -8.15 21.74 -10.64
N VAL A 363 -9.04 22.67 -10.29
CA VAL A 363 -9.15 23.99 -10.93
C VAL A 363 -7.85 24.79 -10.75
N SER A 364 -7.26 24.75 -9.55
CA SER A 364 -5.98 25.41 -9.27
C SER A 364 -4.84 24.86 -10.12
N LEU A 365 -4.81 23.54 -10.34
CA LEU A 365 -3.85 22.91 -11.25
C LEU A 365 -4.04 23.39 -12.70
N LEU A 366 -5.28 23.37 -13.21
CA LEU A 366 -5.57 23.82 -14.58
C LEU A 366 -5.16 25.27 -14.79
N TRP A 367 -5.49 26.15 -13.83
CA TRP A 367 -5.11 27.57 -13.87
C TRP A 367 -3.59 27.78 -13.86
N LEU A 368 -2.85 27.00 -13.05
CA LEU A 368 -1.38 27.08 -13.05
C LEU A 368 -0.76 26.58 -14.37
N VAL A 369 -1.35 25.55 -14.98
CA VAL A 369 -0.89 25.00 -16.26
C VAL A 369 -1.14 25.98 -17.41
N THR A 370 -2.31 26.63 -17.48
CA THR A 370 -2.60 27.64 -18.51
C THR A 370 -1.67 28.84 -18.38
N ARG A 371 -1.49 29.35 -17.15
CA ARG A 371 -0.57 30.46 -16.87
C ARG A 371 0.89 30.15 -17.23
N ALA A 372 1.33 28.91 -17.07
CA ALA A 372 2.68 28.50 -17.46
C ALA A 372 2.86 28.51 -18.99
N LYS A 373 1.83 28.12 -19.75
CA LYS A 373 1.85 28.15 -21.22
C LYS A 373 1.89 29.58 -21.76
N GLU A 374 1.14 30.50 -21.16
CA GLU A 374 1.12 31.93 -21.54
C GLU A 374 2.47 32.64 -21.36
N LYS A 375 3.35 32.14 -20.49
CA LYS A 375 4.71 32.71 -20.31
C LYS A 375 5.75 32.17 -21.29
N CYS A 376 5.41 31.14 -22.06
CA CYS A 376 6.31 30.51 -23.03
C CYS A 376 5.98 30.91 -24.49
N VAL A 377 4.95 31.73 -24.68
CA VAL A 377 4.62 32.45 -25.92
C VAL A 377 5.06 33.89 -25.74
#